data_AF-A0A4P7U9W4-F1
#
_entry.id   AF-A0A4P7U9W4-F1
#
_cell.length_a   1.000
_cell.length_b   1.000
_cell.length_c   1.000
_cell.angle_alpha   90.00
_cell.angle_beta   90.00
_cell.angle_gamma   90.00
#
_symmetry.space_group_name_H-M   'P 1'
#
loop_
_entity.id
_entity.type
_entity.pdbx_description
1 polymer ?
#
loop_
_entity_poly.entity_id
_entity_poly.type
_entity_poly.pdbx_seq_one_letter_code
_entity_poly.pdbx_strand_id
1 'polypeptide(L)'
;MGDGNRVTCTGKGTPYADHFGKQASSTCGHRYAKMSSDQPDGAYQVTATSHWVVEWTGGGQSGTIEFDLTTDPLPIRIGEAQVLTQ
;
A
#
# COMPACT_ATOMS: atom_id res chain seq x y z
N MET A 1 -7.75 -0.14 -1.24
CA MET A 1 -7.43 -0.30 0.19
C MET A 1 -8.36 -1.24 0.94
N GLY A 2 -9.33 -1.90 0.29
CA GLY A 2 -10.24 -2.87 0.94
C GLY A 2 -11.38 -2.24 1.73
N ASP A 3 -11.33 -0.94 2.02
CA ASP A 3 -12.34 -0.16 2.76
C ASP A 3 -13.07 0.87 1.88
N GLY A 4 -12.99 0.71 0.55
CA GLY A 4 -13.51 1.64 -0.44
C GLY A 4 -12.58 2.81 -0.78
N ASN A 5 -11.51 3.04 -0.01
CA ASN A 5 -10.55 4.09 -0.30
C ASN A 5 -9.53 3.67 -1.37
N ARG A 6 -9.06 4.67 -2.13
CA ARG A 6 -7.92 4.58 -3.05
C ARG A 6 -6.91 5.65 -2.67
N VAL A 7 -5.65 5.25 -2.56
CA VAL A 7 -4.52 6.14 -2.28
C VAL A 7 -3.58 6.10 -3.48
N THR A 8 -3.23 7.26 -4.01
CA THR A 8 -2.25 7.39 -5.10
C THR A 8 -0.97 8.01 -4.53
N CYS A 9 0.11 7.25 -4.56
CA CYS A 9 1.43 7.74 -4.18
C CYS A 9 2.15 8.27 -5.44
N THR A 10 2.55 9.55 -5.45
CA THR A 10 3.17 10.21 -6.63
C THR A 10 4.69 10.25 -6.57
N GLY A 11 5.32 9.60 -5.58
CA GLY A 11 6.76 9.61 -5.41
C GLY A 11 7.28 8.40 -4.65
N LYS A 12 8.61 8.31 -4.52
CA LYS A 12 9.35 7.19 -3.91
C LYS A 12 9.03 6.88 -2.45
N GLY A 13 8.31 7.76 -1.76
CA GLY A 13 8.01 7.65 -0.33
C GLY A 13 9.20 7.96 0.59
N THR A 14 8.95 7.90 1.89
CA THR A 14 9.97 8.01 2.95
C THR A 14 10.41 6.61 3.36
N PRO A 15 11.72 6.27 3.31
CA PRO A 15 12.23 5.02 3.86
C PRO A 15 11.84 4.86 5.33
N TYR A 16 11.44 3.65 5.70
CA TYR A 16 11.10 3.36 7.09
C TYR A 16 12.32 3.46 8.00
N ALA A 17 12.10 3.97 9.21
CA ALA A 17 13.05 3.99 10.31
C ALA A 17 12.27 3.82 11.61
N ASP A 18 12.84 3.10 12.58
CA ASP A 18 12.13 2.66 13.79
C ASP A 18 11.49 3.82 14.58
N HIS A 19 12.10 5.01 14.54
CA HIS A 19 11.59 6.20 15.22
C HIS A 19 10.21 6.66 14.71
N PHE A 20 9.80 6.26 13.50
CA PHE A 20 8.47 6.59 12.99
C PHE A 20 7.36 5.82 13.72
N GLY A 21 7.63 4.63 14.26
CA GLY A 21 6.67 3.85 15.07
C GLY A 21 5.25 3.82 14.48
N LYS A 22 4.28 4.41 15.21
CA LYS A 22 2.85 4.50 14.84
C LYS A 22 2.47 5.83 14.17
N GLN A 23 3.43 6.68 13.86
CA GLN A 23 3.18 7.96 13.22
C GLN A 23 2.60 7.75 11.82
N ALA A 24 1.73 8.66 11.40
CA ALA A 24 1.22 8.64 10.04
C ALA A 24 2.38 8.87 9.06
N SER A 25 2.40 8.11 7.97
CA SER A 25 3.36 8.31 6.88
C SER A 25 3.25 9.74 6.35
N SER A 26 4.38 10.44 6.28
CA SER A 26 4.44 11.83 5.81
C SER A 26 4.36 11.97 4.28
N THR A 27 4.53 10.87 3.54
CA THR A 27 4.58 10.89 2.07
C THR A 27 3.38 10.22 1.42
N CYS A 28 3.03 9.03 1.89
CA CYS A 28 1.92 8.27 1.35
C CYS A 28 1.57 7.17 2.35
N GLY A 29 0.36 7.20 2.88
CA GLY A 29 -0.10 6.23 3.85
C GLY A 29 -1.60 6.21 3.95
N HIS A 30 -2.11 5.12 4.51
CA HIS A 30 -3.52 4.93 4.77
C HIS A 30 -3.69 4.42 6.20
N ARG A 31 -4.64 4.98 6.94
CA ARG A 31 -4.96 4.54 8.30
C ARG A 31 -6.37 4.01 8.34
N TYR A 32 -6.51 2.74 8.72
CA TYR A 32 -7.80 2.14 8.97
C TYR A 32 -8.35 2.64 10.31
N ALA A 33 -9.55 3.23 10.27
CA ALA A 33 -10.24 3.75 11.45
C ALA A 33 -11.22 2.74 12.08
N LYS A 34 -11.55 1.65 11.37
CA LYS A 34 -12.51 0.64 11.79
C LYS A 34 -11.84 -0.73 11.84
N MET A 35 -12.35 -1.60 12.70
CA MET A 35 -11.94 -3.01 12.75
C MET A 35 -12.33 -3.72 11.45
N SER A 36 -11.57 -4.75 11.09
CA SER A 36 -11.84 -5.55 9.90
C SER A 36 -12.78 -6.74 10.15
N SER A 37 -13.33 -6.88 11.37
CA SER A 37 -14.22 -7.99 11.76
C SER A 37 -15.42 -8.16 10.83
N ASP A 38 -15.94 -7.04 10.32
CA ASP A 38 -17.16 -7.01 9.53
C ASP A 38 -16.86 -7.10 8.02
N GLN A 39 -15.59 -7.23 7.64
CA GLN A 39 -15.17 -7.44 6.26
C GLN A 39 -15.22 -8.93 5.90
N PRO A 40 -15.39 -9.26 4.60
CA PRO A 40 -15.18 -10.62 4.13
C PRO A 40 -13.84 -11.19 4.62
N ASP A 41 -13.85 -12.45 5.06
CA ASP A 41 -12.70 -13.16 5.65
C ASP A 41 -12.06 -12.46 6.87
N GLY A 42 -12.74 -11.48 7.46
CA GLY A 42 -12.27 -10.68 8.60
C GLY A 42 -11.06 -9.79 8.27
N ALA A 43 -10.90 -9.38 7.01
CA ALA A 43 -9.73 -8.61 6.54
C ALA A 43 -10.10 -7.59 5.46
N TYR A 44 -9.36 -6.47 5.41
CA TYR A 44 -9.34 -5.59 4.26
C TYR A 44 -8.49 -6.23 3.15
N GLN A 45 -9.09 -6.49 2.00
CA GLN A 45 -8.38 -7.01 0.81
C GLN A 45 -7.74 -5.84 0.05
N VAL A 46 -6.41 -5.77 0.03
CA VAL A 46 -5.65 -4.66 -0.53
C VAL A 46 -4.94 -5.10 -1.81
N THR A 47 -5.10 -4.32 -2.88
CA THR A 47 -4.28 -4.43 -4.10
C THR A 47 -3.46 -3.16 -4.26
N ALA A 48 -2.24 -3.31 -4.77
CA ALA A 48 -1.36 -2.21 -5.14
C ALA A 48 -1.04 -2.29 -6.63
N THR A 49 -1.10 -1.15 -7.32
CA THR A 49 -0.70 -1.04 -8.73
C THR A 49 0.54 -0.16 -8.81
N SER A 50 1.60 -0.67 -9.44
CA SER A 50 2.82 0.07 -9.75
C SER A 50 2.88 0.34 -11.24
N HIS A 51 3.10 1.60 -11.61
CA HIS A 51 3.29 2.05 -12.98
C HIS A 51 4.78 2.06 -13.32
N TRP A 52 5.19 1.36 -14.36
CA TRP A 52 6.59 1.22 -14.78
C TRP A 52 6.82 1.82 -16.15
N VAL A 53 7.95 2.51 -16.29
CA VAL A 53 8.47 3.01 -17.56
C VAL A 53 9.87 2.43 -17.72
N VAL A 54 10.08 1.67 -18.80
CA VAL A 54 11.37 1.06 -19.12
C VAL A 54 11.90 1.68 -20.40
N GLU A 55 13.00 2.42 -20.27
CA GLU A 55 13.77 2.93 -21.39
C GLU A 55 14.86 1.93 -21.77
N TRP A 56 15.01 1.64 -23.06
CA TRP A 56 16.00 0.67 -23.54
C TRP A 56 16.69 1.14 -24.82
N THR A 57 17.89 0.60 -25.03
CA THR A 57 18.69 0.78 -26.24
C THR A 57 19.36 -0.55 -26.61
N GLY A 58 19.27 -0.98 -27.87
CA GLY A 58 19.86 -2.24 -28.33
C GLY A 58 19.72 -2.43 -29.85
N GLY A 59 20.70 -3.08 -30.49
CA GLY A 59 20.66 -3.37 -31.93
C GLY A 59 20.62 -2.14 -32.84
N GLY A 60 21.06 -0.97 -32.36
CA GLY A 60 20.92 0.30 -33.08
C GLY A 60 19.55 0.96 -32.95
N GLN A 61 18.66 0.43 -32.10
CA GLN A 61 17.34 0.97 -31.83
C GLN A 61 17.21 1.38 -30.36
N SER A 62 16.18 2.18 -30.07
CA SER A 62 15.81 2.61 -28.73
C SER A 62 14.30 2.70 -28.62
N GLY A 63 13.77 2.63 -27.40
CA GLY A 63 12.35 2.81 -27.16
C GLY A 63 11.98 2.84 -25.69
N THR A 64 10.67 3.00 -25.45
CA THR A 64 10.05 3.04 -24.13
C THR A 64 8.97 1.98 -24.07
N ILE A 65 8.91 1.24 -22.96
CA ILE A 65 7.85 0.26 -22.66
C ILE A 65 7.18 0.70 -21.36
N GLU A 66 5.88 0.93 -21.40
CA GLU A 66 5.07 1.28 -20.24
C GLU A 66 4.14 0.13 -19.88
N PHE A 67 4.07 -0.21 -18.59
CA PHE A 67 3.17 -1.26 -18.10
C PHE A 67 2.87 -1.12 -16.62
N ASP A 68 1.76 -1.74 -16.22
CA ASP A 68 1.29 -1.78 -14.84
C ASP A 68 1.48 -3.17 -14.25
N LEU A 69 2.00 -3.22 -13.03
CA LEU A 69 2.00 -4.43 -12.20
C LEU A 69 1.03 -4.25 -11.06
N THR A 70 -0.01 -5.09 -11.03
CA THR A 70 -0.97 -5.12 -9.91
C THR A 70 -0.77 -6.38 -9.09
N THR A 71 -0.72 -6.23 -7.77
CA THR A 71 -0.60 -7.37 -6.85
C THR A 71 -1.92 -8.14 -6.79
N ASP A 72 -1.83 -9.43 -6.47
CA ASP A 72 -2.98 -10.17 -5.94
C ASP A 72 -3.50 -9.50 -4.65
N PRO A 73 -4.77 -9.71 -4.28
CA PRO A 73 -5.31 -9.20 -3.02
C PRO A 73 -4.52 -9.71 -1.81
N LEU A 74 -4.05 -8.78 -0.98
CA LEU A 74 -3.33 -9.05 0.27
C LEU A 74 -4.23 -8.72 1.48
N PRO A 75 -4.35 -9.63 2.47
CA PRO A 75 -5.22 -9.42 3.62
C PRO A 75 -4.55 -8.56 4.70
N ILE A 76 -5.21 -7.47 5.10
CA ILE A 76 -4.84 -6.64 6.26
C ILE A 76 -5.90 -6.79 7.36
N ARG A 77 -5.51 -7.27 8.54
CA ARG A 77 -6.39 -7.46 9.69
C ARG A 77 -6.21 -6.32 10.69
N ILE A 78 -7.31 -5.67 11.06
CA ILE A 78 -7.34 -4.57 12.02
C ILE A 78 -8.22 -4.98 13.20
N GLY A 79 -7.61 -5.07 14.37
CA GLY A 79 -8.29 -5.39 15.62
C GLY A 79 -8.04 -4.31 16.68
N GLU A 80 -8.75 -4.44 17.79
CA GLU A 80 -8.60 -3.58 18.96
C GLU A 80 -7.74 -4.26 20.04
N ALA A 81 -6.87 -3.49 20.68
CA ALA A 81 -6.14 -3.93 21.87
C ALA A 81 -6.82 -3.35 23.11
N GLN A 82 -7.45 -4.22 23.90
CA GLN A 82 -8.08 -3.86 25.16
C GLN A 82 -7.07 -3.99 26.30
N VAL A 83 -7.01 -3.00 27.19
CA VAL A 83 -6.25 -3.08 28.44
C VAL A 83 -7.22 -2.84 29.60
N LEU A 84 -7.29 -3.81 30.51
CA LEU A 84 -7.90 -3.63 31.82
C LEU A 84 -6.81 -3.13 32.77
N THR A 85 -6.83 -1.85 33.12
CA THR A 85 -6.03 -1.33 34.23
C THR A 85 -6.82 -1.49 35.51
N GLN A 86 -6.25 -2.21 36.49
CA GLN A 86 -6.82 -2.40 37.83
C GLN A 86 -6.39 -1.28 38.78
#